data_AF-A0A354Q499-F1
#
_entry.id   AF-A0A354Q499-F1
#
_cell.length_a   1.000
_cell.length_b   1.000
_cell.length_c   1.000
_cell.angle_alpha   90.00
_cell.angle_beta   90.00
_cell.angle_gamma   90.00
#
_symmetry.space_group_name_H-M   'P 1'
#
loop_
_entity.id
_entity.type
_entity.pdbx_description
1 polymer ?
#
loop_
_entity_poly.entity_id
_entity_poly.type
_entity_poly.pdbx_seq_one_letter_code
_entity_poly.pdbx_strand_id
1 'polypeptide(L)' 'MLKRFLILIGILGVLWFEVPASTDSSSVILLEVKGPIGPATVDYVERSLEHAKSRKTPLLILQLDTPGGLDASMREIIQQ' A
#
# COMPACT_ATOMS: atom_id res chain seq x y z
N MET A 1 1.00 -1.35 -54.26
CA MET A 1 0.47 -0.17 -53.53
C MET A 1 -0.20 -0.56 -52.21
N LEU A 2 -0.99 -1.63 -52.16
CA LEU A 2 -1.72 -2.08 -50.96
C LEU A 2 -0.83 -2.38 -49.72
N LYS A 3 0.34 -3.02 -49.89
CA LYS A 3 1.28 -3.30 -48.78
C LYS A 3 1.79 -2.05 -48.07
N ARG A 4 2.00 -0.95 -48.81
CA ARG A 4 2.45 0.34 -48.24
C ARG A 4 1.34 0.97 -47.40
N PHE A 5 0.09 0.83 -47.84
CA PHE A 5 -1.08 1.35 -47.11
C PHE A 5 -1.30 0.61 -45.79
N LEU A 6 -1.12 -0.72 -45.79
CA LEU A 6 -1.20 -1.54 -44.57
C LEU A 6 -0.10 -1.18 -43.56
N ILE A 7 1.12 -0.89 -44.02
CA ILE A 7 2.22 -0.45 -43.15
C ILE A 7 1.91 0.93 -42.53
N LEU A 8 1.39 1.87 -43.33
CA LEU A 8 0.99 3.20 -42.84
C LEU A 8 -0.14 3.14 -41.81
N ILE A 9 -1.13 2.28 -42.00
CA ILE A 9 -2.20 2.05 -41.01
C ILE A 9 -1.63 1.44 -39.72
N GLY A 10 -0.70 0.49 -39.83
CA GLY A 10 -0.02 -0.09 -38.66
C GLY A 10 0.76 0.95 -37.87
N ILE A 11 1.53 1.82 -38.54
CA ILE A 11 2.28 2.91 -37.90
C ILE A 11 1.33 3.93 -37.27
N LEU A 12 0.24 4.28 -37.95
CA LEU A 12 -0.75 5.19 -37.41
C LEU A 12 -1.45 4.61 -36.18
N GLY A 13 -1.73 3.31 -36.15
CA GLY A 13 -2.30 2.63 -34.98
C GLY A 13 -1.37 2.62 -33.77
N VAL A 14 -0.05 2.51 -33.97
CA VAL A 14 0.95 2.58 -32.89
C VAL A 14 1.05 3.99 -32.32
N LEU A 15 0.91 5.02 -33.15
CA LEU A 15 0.93 6.42 -32.72
C LEU A 15 -0.30 6.83 -31.89
N TRP A 16 -1.39 6.06 -31.94
CA TRP A 16 -2.60 6.29 -31.16
C TRP A 16 -2.63 5.51 -29.84
N PHE A 17 -1.61 4.70 -29.57
CA PHE A 17 -1.55 3.92 -28.34
C PHE A 17 -0.97 4.78 -27.21
N GLU A 18 -1.84 5.34 -26.37
CA GLU A 18 -1.39 5.98 -25.13
C GLU A 18 -0.81 4.92 -24.19
N VAL A 19 0.45 5.12 -23.80
CA VAL A 19 1.07 4.34 -22.74
C VAL A 19 0.60 4.90 -21.41
N PRO A 20 -0.13 4.13 -20.57
CA PRO A 20 -0.52 4.60 -19.26
C PRO A 20 0.74 4.85 -18.43
N ALA A 21 1.04 6.12 -18.16
CA ALA A 21 2.10 6.50 -17.25
C ALA A 21 1.71 6.06 -15.83
N SER A 22 2.29 4.96 -15.38
CA SER A 22 2.14 4.48 -14.01
C SER A 22 2.91 5.44 -13.11
N THR A 23 2.23 6.45 -12.57
CA THR A 23 2.82 7.26 -11.50
C THR A 23 2.79 6.39 -10.25
N ASP A 24 3.89 5.67 -10.02
CA ASP A 24 4.07 4.83 -8.84
C ASP A 24 4.31 5.73 -7.62
N SER A 25 3.26 6.42 -7.19
CA SER A 25 3.26 7.14 -5.93
C SER A 25 3.17 6.10 -4.83
N SER A 26 4.33 5.63 -4.38
CA SER A 26 4.44 4.77 -3.21
C SER A 26 3.80 5.48 -2.02
N SER A 27 2.61 5.03 -1.65
CA SER A 27 1.92 5.53 -0.47
C SER A 27 2.55 4.92 0.78
N VAL A 28 2.58 5.67 1.87
CA VAL A 28 3.01 5.18 3.18
C VAL A 28 1.85 5.42 4.15
N ILE A 29 1.54 4.42 4.97
CA ILE A 29 0.52 4.56 6.01
C ILE A 29 1.20 4.94 7.32
N LEU A 30 0.72 6.00 7.97
CA LEU A 30 1.08 6.35 9.34
C LEU A 30 -0.03 5.87 10.27
N LEU A 31 0.32 4.96 11.19
CA LEU A 31 -0.55 4.45 12.23
C LEU A 31 -0.13 5.07 13.57
N GLU A 32 -0.98 5.91 14.15
CA GLU A 32 -0.72 6.53 15.46
C GLU A 32 -1.37 5.72 16.59
N VAL A 33 -0.58 5.37 17.60
CA VAL A 33 -1.07 4.75 18.84
C VAL A 33 -0.65 5.63 20.01
N LYS A 34 -1.64 6.11 20.77
CA LYS A 34 -1.45 6.94 21.96
C LYS A 34 -2.09 6.28 23.18
N GLY A 35 -1.36 6.22 24.28
CA GLY A 35 -1.82 5.65 25.55
C GLY A 35 -1.44 4.17 25.75
N PRO A 36 -2.04 3.50 26.73
CA PRO A 36 -1.67 2.13 27.12
C PRO A 36 -1.90 1.09 26.02
N ILE A 37 -1.05 0.07 25.97
CA ILE A 37 -1.21 -1.08 25.05
C ILE A 37 -2.09 -2.17 25.69
N GLY A 38 -3.17 -2.54 25.02
CA GLY A 38 -4.06 -3.64 25.42
C GLY A 38 -4.76 -4.30 24.23
N PRO A 39 -5.77 -5.17 24.45
CA PRO A 39 -6.41 -5.96 23.39
C PRO A 39 -6.99 -5.10 22.25
N ALA A 40 -7.60 -3.96 22.57
CA ALA A 40 -8.12 -3.04 21.55
C ALA A 40 -7.01 -2.46 20.63
N THR A 41 -5.79 -2.31 21.14
CA THR A 41 -4.64 -1.88 20.32
C THR A 41 -4.20 -2.99 19.37
N VAL A 42 -4.27 -4.26 19.79
CA VAL A 42 -3.99 -5.41 18.93
C VAL A 42 -4.95 -5.42 17.74
N ASP A 43 -6.27 -5.38 18.01
CA ASP A 43 -7.31 -5.34 16.97
C ASP A 43 -7.14 -4.16 16.01
N TYR A 44 -6.60 -3.05 16.51
CA TYR A 44 -6.33 -1.87 15.70
C TYR A 44 -5.11 -2.03 14.79
N VAL A 45 -4.02 -2.60 15.32
CA VAL A 45 -2.81 -2.88 14.54
C VAL A 45 -3.09 -3.92 13.46
N GLU A 46 -3.77 -5.02 13.79
CA GLU A 46 -4.12 -6.09 12.85
C GLU A 46 -4.91 -5.54 11.65
N ARG A 47 -6.02 -4.82 11.92
CA ARG A 47 -6.84 -4.21 10.86
C ARG A 47 -6.08 -3.21 10.02
N SER A 48 -5.12 -2.49 10.60
CA SER A 48 -4.31 -1.51 9.88
C SER A 48 -3.28 -2.18 8.97
N LEU A 49 -2.69 -3.30 9.41
CA LEU A 49 -1.81 -4.12 8.58
C LEU A 49 -2.57 -4.78 7.43
N GLU A 50 -3.78 -5.29 7.67
CA GLU A 50 -4.67 -5.78 6.62
C GLU A 50 -5.02 -4.67 5.62
N HIS A 51 -5.32 -3.46 6.12
CA HIS A 51 -5.58 -2.31 5.27
C HIS A 51 -4.36 -1.98 4.38
N ALA A 52 -3.16 -1.94 4.96
CA ALA A 52 -1.93 -1.70 4.21
C ALA A 52 -1.67 -2.76 3.13
N LYS A 53 -1.88 -4.03 3.45
CA LYS A 53 -1.80 -5.15 2.49
C LYS A 53 -2.81 -4.97 1.35
N SER A 54 -4.07 -4.64 1.66
CA SER A 54 -5.13 -4.44 0.66
C SER A 54 -4.84 -3.27 -0.30
N ARG A 55 -4.16 -2.22 0.20
CA ARG A 55 -3.75 -1.05 -0.57
C ARG A 55 -2.43 -1.24 -1.33
N LYS A 56 -1.76 -2.39 -1.17
CA LYS A 56 -0.41 -2.64 -1.69
C LYS A 56 0.58 -1.55 -1.28
N THR A 57 0.42 -1.02 -0.08
CA THR A 57 1.29 0.01 0.48
C THR A 57 2.62 -0.65 0.86
N PRO A 58 3.77 -0.18 0.33
CA PRO A 58 5.07 -0.80 0.58
C PRO A 58 5.60 -0.59 2.01
N LEU A 59 5.04 0.36 2.76
CA LEU A 59 5.52 0.70 4.12
C LEU A 59 4.36 1.17 5.01
N LEU A 60 4.37 0.69 6.25
CA LEU A 60 3.58 1.24 7.35
C LEU A 60 4.52 1.73 8.45
N ILE A 61 4.29 2.95 8.92
CA ILE A 61 5.00 3.55 10.04
C ILE A 61 4.05 3.48 11.25
N LEU A 62 4.46 2.78 12.30
CA LEU A 62 3.75 2.74 13.57
C LEU A 62 4.39 3.77 14.52
N GLN A 63 3.69 4.86 14.79
CA GLN A 63 4.09 5.89 15.74
C GLN A 63 3.50 5.59 17.11
N LEU A 64 4.37 5.35 18.10
CA LEU A 64 3.99 4.97 19.45
C LEU A 64 4.26 6.11 20.43
N ASP A 65 3.23 6.54 21.14
CA ASP A 65 3.32 7.36 22.35
C ASP A 65 2.59 6.61 23.46
N THR A 66 3.33 5.75 24.17
CA THR A 66 2.75 4.81 25.13
C THR A 66 3.56 4.74 26.41
N PRO A 67 2.91 4.65 27.60
CA PRO A 67 3.58 4.32 28.85
C PRO A 67 3.91 2.82 28.97
N GLY A 68 3.56 2.00 27.97
CA GLY A 68 3.63 0.55 28.00
C GLY A 68 2.24 -0.09 28.11
N GLY A 69 2.18 -1.35 28.55
CA GLY A 69 0.90 -2.06 28.68
C GLY A 69 1.07 -3.53 29.00
N LEU A 70 0.08 -4.32 28.57
CA LEU A 70 0.07 -5.76 28.81
C LEU A 70 1.16 -6.46 27.97
N ASP A 71 2.00 -7.27 28.62
CA ASP A 71 3.05 -8.06 27.93
C ASP A 71 2.46 -8.96 26.84
N ALA A 72 1.32 -9.59 27.10
CA ALA A 72 0.63 -10.43 26.12
C ALA A 72 0.25 -9.63 24.85
N SER A 73 -0.37 -8.46 25.00
CA SER A 73 -0.75 -7.60 23.86
C SER A 73 0.48 -7.07 23.11
N MET A 74 1.56 -6.72 23.82
CA MET A 74 2.81 -6.32 23.16
C MET A 74 3.42 -7.46 22.35
N ARG A 75 3.50 -8.68 22.91
CA ARG A 75 4.01 -9.86 22.20
C ARG A 75 3.16 -10.20 20.98
N GLU A 76 1.86 -10.07 21.10
CA GLU A 76 0.93 -10.29 20.00
C GLU A 76 1.16 -9.27 18.88
N ILE A 77 1.27 -7.97 19.19
CA ILE A 77 1.61 -6.92 18.22
C ILE A 77 2.95 -7.20 17.51
N ILE A 78 3.95 -7.73 18.23
CA ILE A 78 5.27 -8.07 17.66
C ILE A 78 5.20 -9.27 16.71
N GLN A 79 4.22 -10.18 16.88
CA GLN A 79 4.06 -11.39 16.08
C GLN A 79 3.18 -11.21 14.84
N GLN A 80 2.46 -10.09 14.72
CA GLN A 80 1.69 -9.73 13.53
C GLN A 80 2.59 -9.56 12.29
#